data_AF-A0AAD9PNG2-F1
#
_entry.id   AF-A0AAD9PNG2-F1
#
_cell.length_a   1.000
_cell.length_b   1.000
_cell.length_c   1.000
_cell.angle_alpha   90.00
_cell.angle_beta   90.00
_cell.angle_gamma   90.00
#
_symmetry.space_group_name_H-M   'P 1'
#
loop_
_entity.id
_entity.type
_entity.pdbx_description
1 polymer ?
#
loop_
_entity_poly.entity_id
_entity_poly.type
_entity_poly.pdbx_seq_one_letter_code
_entity_poly.pdbx_strand_id
1 'polypeptide(L)'
;METACDVSDWRHYFKRCSRISVEMLKDVDEYSVYQTYTVDDIPCYDTDPVLVICVHGYGLSAMSWATTARQLTETAMVAAVDLRGHGETYIPAHGNKYLCSEVIVMDVICVMRRLLDEINEQINRYPRVILVGHSLGAAIAIKVVDQINLSCIIGMIAIDFSEENVSANYFKNTLNAVNQIPESFNTIDDAIEWMVKTQRISTAEAARISVPSQLIQDSGVWRWKCHPKDTSRFWIDAHTMGLKLVRGHMQGKFQLILLKGFTHLIHVCRRKFYNFSGRYPNESVGNYHKVNKTGHIDENHTRES
;
A
#
# COMPACT_ATOMS: atom_id res chain seq x y z
N MET A 1 26.66 -6.00 -24.69
CA MET A 1 25.82 -6.89 -23.86
C MET A 1 25.63 -6.16 -22.54
N GLU A 2 24.51 -5.47 -22.37
CA GLU A 2 24.11 -4.98 -21.04
C GLU A 2 23.85 -6.21 -20.17
N THR A 3 24.63 -6.35 -19.09
CA THR A 3 24.33 -7.30 -18.02
C THR A 3 22.91 -7.01 -17.54
N ALA A 4 22.03 -8.01 -17.60
CA ALA A 4 20.66 -7.90 -17.09
C ALA A 4 20.73 -7.34 -15.66
N CYS A 5 20.22 -6.12 -15.46
CA CYS A 5 20.15 -5.48 -14.16
C CYS A 5 19.38 -6.41 -13.21
N ASP A 6 19.98 -6.77 -12.08
CA ASP A 6 19.33 -7.61 -11.08
C ASP A 6 18.21 -6.80 -10.41
N VAL A 7 17.02 -6.84 -11.01
CA VAL A 7 15.81 -6.15 -10.52
C VAL A 7 15.36 -6.60 -9.13
N SER A 8 16.04 -7.55 -8.50
CA SER A 8 15.75 -7.98 -7.13
C SER A 8 16.40 -7.11 -6.05
N ASP A 9 17.41 -6.29 -6.37
CA ASP A 9 18.01 -5.38 -5.37
C ASP A 9 17.13 -4.13 -5.15
N TRP A 10 16.70 -3.95 -3.90
CA TRP A 10 15.93 -2.79 -3.46
C TRP A 10 16.63 -1.46 -3.75
N ARG A 11 17.96 -1.44 -3.83
CA ARG A 11 18.78 -0.24 -4.13
C ARG A 11 18.51 0.34 -5.52
N HIS A 12 17.88 -0.42 -6.42
CA HIS A 12 17.40 0.11 -7.69
C HIS A 12 16.13 0.96 -7.55
N TYR A 13 15.43 0.90 -6.40
CA TYR A 13 14.13 1.54 -6.19
C TYR A 13 14.15 2.56 -5.05
N PHE A 14 14.98 2.34 -4.03
CA PHE A 14 15.13 3.23 -2.88
C PHE A 14 16.59 3.64 -2.71
N LYS A 15 16.80 4.83 -2.15
CA LYS A 15 18.13 5.39 -1.89
C LYS A 15 18.68 4.94 -0.54
N ARG A 16 17.81 4.71 0.45
CA ARG A 16 18.19 4.36 1.81
C ARG A 16 17.19 3.39 2.45
N CYS A 17 17.66 2.60 3.40
CA CYS A 17 16.84 1.85 4.34
C CYS A 17 17.26 2.25 5.76
N SER A 18 16.35 2.86 6.51
CA SER A 18 16.58 3.29 7.90
C SER A 18 16.02 2.28 8.89
N ARG A 19 16.67 2.18 10.06
CA ARG A 19 16.17 1.46 11.25
C ARG A 19 15.59 2.48 12.21
N ILE A 20 14.28 2.46 12.41
CA ILE A 20 13.57 3.38 13.28
C ILE A 20 13.16 2.65 14.55
N SER A 21 13.72 3.07 15.67
CA SER A 21 13.36 2.54 16.98
C SER A 21 11.99 3.10 17.41
N VAL A 22 11.08 2.20 17.76
CA VAL A 22 9.77 2.51 18.31
C VAL A 22 9.74 1.98 19.73
N GLU A 23 9.68 2.92 20.69
CA GLU A 23 9.55 2.60 22.10
C GLU A 23 8.07 2.41 22.45
N MET A 24 7.72 1.20 22.87
CA MET A 24 6.46 0.88 23.51
C MET A 24 6.69 0.74 25.02
N LEU A 25 5.62 0.73 25.83
CA LEU A 25 5.67 0.77 27.30
C LEU A 25 6.68 -0.19 27.98
N LYS A 26 7.06 -1.29 27.33
CA LYS A 26 8.02 -2.29 27.87
C LYS A 26 9.08 -2.76 26.87
N ASP A 27 8.96 -2.38 25.60
CA ASP A 27 9.69 -3.01 24.49
C ASP A 27 10.19 -1.92 23.54
N VAL A 28 11.38 -2.12 22.96
CA VAL A 28 11.89 -1.28 21.85
C VAL A 28 12.01 -2.16 20.63
N ASP A 29 11.23 -1.84 19.60
CA ASP A 29 11.25 -2.56 18.32
C ASP A 29 11.89 -1.70 17.24
N GLU A 30 12.63 -2.31 16.31
CA GLU A 30 13.26 -1.62 15.19
C GLU A 30 12.52 -1.87 13.88
N TYR A 31 12.06 -0.78 13.26
CA TYR A 31 11.33 -0.80 12.01
C TYR A 31 12.23 -0.49 10.82
N SER A 32 12.11 -1.28 9.76
CA SER A 32 12.79 -1.01 8.49
C SER A 32 11.92 -0.11 7.64
N VAL A 33 12.48 1.02 7.23
CA VAL A 33 11.80 1.97 6.35
C VAL A 33 12.67 2.27 5.14
N TYR A 34 12.13 1.97 3.96
CA TYR A 34 12.80 2.18 2.68
C TYR A 34 12.40 3.52 2.10
N GLN A 35 13.38 4.36 1.81
CA GLN A 35 13.21 5.77 1.47
C GLN A 35 13.79 6.08 0.09
N THR A 36 13.04 6.81 -0.73
CA THR A 36 13.50 7.29 -2.04
C THR A 36 14.30 8.59 -1.98
N TYR A 37 14.51 9.09 -0.77
CA TYR A 37 15.22 10.32 -0.45
C TYR A 37 16.27 10.03 0.62
N THR A 38 17.34 10.81 0.63
CA THR A 38 18.16 11.04 1.83
C THR A 38 17.79 12.42 2.38
N VAL A 39 18.16 12.69 3.63
CA VAL A 39 17.94 14.01 4.25
C VAL A 39 18.64 15.14 3.48
N ASP A 40 19.78 14.85 2.83
CA ASP A 40 20.51 15.80 1.99
C ASP A 40 19.85 16.05 0.63
N ASP A 41 19.05 15.08 0.15
CA ASP A 41 18.31 15.18 -1.11
C ASP A 41 17.01 16.00 -0.97
N ILE A 42 16.59 16.35 0.25
CA ILE A 42 15.30 17.01 0.49
C ILE A 42 15.37 18.43 -0.08
N PRO A 43 14.60 18.74 -1.12
CA PRO A 43 14.74 20.02 -1.78
C PRO A 43 14.33 21.15 -0.85
N CYS A 44 15.17 22.18 -0.77
CA CYS A 44 14.84 23.43 -0.11
C CYS A 44 13.96 24.33 -1.00
N TYR A 45 12.83 23.83 -1.50
CA TYR A 45 11.87 24.64 -2.25
C TYR A 45 11.11 25.61 -1.33
N ASP A 46 10.55 26.68 -1.92
CA ASP A 46 9.59 27.59 -1.26
C ASP A 46 8.30 26.88 -0.84
N THR A 47 7.99 25.72 -1.42
CA THR A 47 6.82 24.90 -1.08
C THR A 47 7.18 23.74 -0.17
N ASP A 48 6.30 23.38 0.75
CA ASP A 48 6.50 22.24 1.64
C ASP A 48 6.62 20.92 0.85
N PRO A 49 7.68 20.13 1.10
CA PRO A 49 7.88 18.86 0.43
C PRO A 49 6.75 17.89 0.79
N VAL A 50 6.40 17.02 -0.15
CA VAL A 50 5.38 15.99 0.04
C VAL A 50 6.08 14.68 0.41
N LEU A 51 5.66 14.08 1.52
CA LEU A 51 6.05 12.75 1.97
C LEU A 51 4.87 11.79 1.79
N VAL A 52 5.06 10.77 0.96
CA VAL A 52 4.14 9.66 0.79
C VAL A 52 4.61 8.51 1.67
N ILE A 53 3.78 8.11 2.64
CA ILE A 53 4.07 6.98 3.52
C ILE A 53 3.26 5.79 3.07
N CYS A 54 3.93 4.71 2.71
CA CYS A 54 3.33 3.51 2.13
C CYS A 54 3.26 2.38 3.17
N VAL A 55 2.05 1.91 3.43
CA VAL A 55 1.72 0.84 4.38
C VAL A 55 1.21 -0.38 3.60
N HIS A 56 2.00 -1.46 3.59
CA HIS A 56 1.67 -2.65 2.81
C HIS A 56 0.53 -3.49 3.43
N GLY A 57 -0.09 -4.34 2.61
CA GLY A 57 -1.04 -5.35 3.05
C GLY A 57 -0.38 -6.54 3.74
N TYR A 58 -1.17 -7.40 4.38
CA TYR A 58 -0.65 -8.54 5.12
C TYR A 58 0.16 -9.51 4.24
N GLY A 59 1.23 -10.08 4.79
CA GLY A 59 2.09 -11.06 4.12
C GLY A 59 3.00 -10.46 3.06
N LEU A 60 2.90 -9.14 2.83
CA LEU A 60 3.78 -8.38 1.97
C LEU A 60 4.90 -7.73 2.80
N SER A 61 5.64 -6.84 2.15
CA SER A 61 6.69 -6.00 2.74
C SER A 61 6.68 -4.64 2.07
N ALA A 62 7.54 -3.73 2.54
CA ALA A 62 7.86 -2.47 1.89
C ALA A 62 8.23 -2.64 0.41
N MET A 63 8.84 -3.78 0.03
CA MET A 63 9.23 -4.06 -1.36
C MET A 63 8.04 -4.20 -2.32
N SER A 64 6.82 -4.43 -1.81
CA SER A 64 5.61 -4.34 -2.63
C SER A 64 5.39 -2.94 -3.22
N TRP A 65 5.98 -1.91 -2.61
CA TRP A 65 5.91 -0.53 -3.10
C TRP A 65 7.07 -0.14 -4.00
N ALA A 66 8.09 -0.97 -4.20
CA ALA A 66 9.33 -0.59 -4.89
C ALA A 66 9.09 0.07 -6.26
N THR A 67 8.27 -0.56 -7.11
CA THR A 67 7.94 -0.06 -8.47
C THR A 67 7.10 1.22 -8.45
N THR A 68 6.21 1.37 -7.46
CA THR A 68 5.39 2.57 -7.26
C THR A 68 6.24 3.72 -6.69
N ALA A 69 7.07 3.44 -5.69
CA ALA A 69 7.96 4.40 -5.05
C ALA A 69 8.89 5.03 -6.09
N ARG A 70 9.49 4.21 -6.96
CA ARG A 70 10.33 4.67 -8.08
C ARG A 70 9.61 5.61 -9.06
N GLN A 71 8.31 5.44 -9.28
CA GLN A 71 7.54 6.33 -10.16
C GLN A 71 7.17 7.65 -9.47
N LEU A 72 7.03 7.64 -8.15
CA LEU A 72 6.65 8.82 -7.37
C LEU A 72 7.85 9.74 -7.06
N THR A 73 9.10 9.27 -7.19
CA THR A 73 10.29 10.03 -6.79
C THR A 73 10.45 11.38 -7.50
N GLU A 74 9.85 11.54 -8.67
CA GLU A 74 9.86 12.81 -9.42
C GLU A 74 8.94 13.87 -8.80
N THR A 75 8.00 13.46 -7.94
CA THR A 75 6.93 14.33 -7.41
C THR A 75 6.85 14.37 -5.89
N ALA A 76 7.33 13.34 -5.20
CA ALA A 76 7.27 13.25 -3.76
C ALA A 76 8.41 12.38 -3.20
N MET A 77 8.75 12.65 -1.94
CA MET A 77 9.51 11.72 -1.11
C MET A 77 8.62 10.53 -0.78
N VAL A 78 9.17 9.32 -0.80
CA VAL A 78 8.42 8.10 -0.46
C VAL A 78 9.13 7.36 0.66
N ALA A 79 8.37 6.95 1.67
CA ALA A 79 8.81 6.07 2.76
C ALA A 79 7.90 4.84 2.80
N ALA A 80 8.44 3.66 2.45
CA ALA A 80 7.74 2.39 2.53
C ALA A 80 8.16 1.64 3.81
N VAL A 81 7.19 1.33 4.66
CA VAL A 81 7.44 0.76 6.00
C VAL A 81 7.25 -0.74 5.95
N ASP A 82 8.23 -1.51 6.46
CA ASP A 82 8.00 -2.90 6.83
C ASP A 82 7.24 -2.94 8.15
N LEU A 83 6.02 -3.48 8.12
CA LEU A 83 5.23 -3.68 9.32
C LEU A 83 5.88 -4.73 10.23
N ARG A 84 5.51 -4.71 11.52
CA ARG A 84 6.02 -5.71 12.46
C ARG A 84 5.72 -7.12 11.98
N GLY A 85 6.68 -8.02 12.13
CA GLY A 85 6.55 -9.39 11.64
C GLY A 85 6.65 -9.52 10.11
N HIS A 86 7.00 -8.46 9.39
CA HIS A 86 7.11 -8.48 7.93
C HIS A 86 8.46 -7.91 7.47
N GLY A 87 8.84 -8.28 6.23
CA GLY A 87 10.07 -7.80 5.62
C GLY A 87 11.29 -7.94 6.52
N GLU A 88 12.06 -6.88 6.68
CA GLU A 88 13.23 -6.84 7.55
C GLU A 88 12.90 -6.46 9.01
N THR A 89 11.62 -6.26 9.34
CA THR A 89 11.08 -6.12 10.69
C THR A 89 10.38 -7.41 11.16
N TYR A 90 10.84 -8.56 10.64
CA TYR A 90 10.22 -9.87 10.90
C TYR A 90 10.35 -10.36 12.35
N ILE A 91 11.42 -10.01 13.05
CA ILE A 91 11.67 -10.50 14.41
C ILE A 91 11.70 -9.31 15.37
N PRO A 92 10.53 -8.87 15.90
CA PRO A 92 10.48 -7.95 17.02
C PRO A 92 11.26 -8.50 18.22
N ALA A 93 11.71 -7.63 19.13
CA ALA A 93 12.61 -7.99 20.24
C ALA A 93 12.08 -9.14 21.12
N HIS A 94 10.76 -9.32 21.19
CA HIS A 94 10.10 -10.34 22.00
C HIS A 94 9.25 -11.35 21.20
N GLY A 95 9.53 -11.49 19.89
CA GLY A 95 8.86 -12.42 18.98
C GLY A 95 7.49 -11.92 18.49
N ASN A 96 6.74 -12.77 17.76
CA ASN A 96 5.44 -12.45 17.13
C ASN A 96 4.28 -12.19 18.13
N LYS A 97 4.56 -11.80 19.37
CA LYS A 97 3.57 -11.71 20.46
C LYS A 97 2.53 -10.59 20.29
N TYR A 98 2.67 -9.68 19.31
CA TYR A 98 1.83 -8.48 19.23
C TYR A 98 1.37 -8.10 17.81
N LEU A 99 0.88 -9.04 17.01
CA LEU A 99 0.37 -8.76 15.64
C LEU A 99 -1.08 -8.21 15.60
N CYS A 100 -1.59 -7.66 16.71
CA CYS A 100 -2.94 -7.07 16.72
C CYS A 100 -2.95 -5.66 16.09
N SER A 101 -4.12 -5.26 15.61
CA SER A 101 -4.26 -4.04 14.81
C SER A 101 -3.93 -2.76 15.56
N GLU A 102 -4.22 -2.71 16.85
CA GLU A 102 -4.00 -1.56 17.74
C GLU A 102 -2.51 -1.28 17.90
N VAL A 103 -1.72 -2.34 18.07
CA VAL A 103 -0.26 -2.24 18.17
C VAL A 103 0.31 -1.80 16.82
N ILE A 104 -0.09 -2.44 15.72
CA ILE A 104 0.40 -2.09 14.38
C ILE A 104 0.06 -0.63 14.01
N VAL A 105 -1.12 -0.14 14.39
CA VAL A 105 -1.48 1.28 14.21
C VAL A 105 -0.54 2.18 15.01
N MET A 106 -0.27 1.85 16.27
CA MET A 106 0.66 2.61 17.10
C MET A 106 2.08 2.61 16.51
N ASP A 107 2.52 1.48 15.97
CA ASP A 107 3.83 1.36 15.31
C ASP A 107 3.95 2.33 14.14
N VAL A 108 2.94 2.36 13.26
CA VAL A 108 2.92 3.25 12.11
C VAL A 108 2.87 4.73 12.56
N ILE A 109 2.13 5.05 13.63
CA ILE A 109 2.12 6.39 14.22
C ILE A 109 3.53 6.80 14.68
N CYS A 110 4.20 5.93 15.43
CA CYS A 110 5.54 6.18 15.97
C CYS A 110 6.58 6.32 14.85
N VAL A 111 6.57 5.40 13.89
CA VAL A 111 7.44 5.45 12.70
C VAL A 111 7.22 6.76 11.94
N MET A 112 5.96 7.13 11.68
CA MET A 112 5.65 8.36 10.98
C MET A 112 6.16 9.58 11.75
N ARG A 113 5.90 9.69 13.05
CA ARG A 113 6.39 10.81 13.86
C ARG A 113 7.92 10.93 13.78
N ARG A 114 8.65 9.81 13.85
CA ARG A 114 10.11 9.82 13.73
C ARG A 114 10.61 10.26 12.36
N LEU A 115 9.94 9.84 11.28
CA LEU A 115 10.25 10.34 9.94
C LEU A 115 10.00 11.85 9.82
N LEU A 116 8.92 12.34 10.42
CA LEU A 116 8.58 13.76 10.43
C LEU A 116 9.57 14.59 11.25
N ASP A 117 9.98 14.08 12.41
CA ASP A 117 11.00 14.70 13.26
C ASP A 117 12.34 14.77 12.52
N GLU A 118 12.82 13.67 11.93
CA GLU A 118 14.09 13.62 11.16
C GLU A 118 14.09 14.64 10.01
N ILE A 119 12.98 14.75 9.28
CA ILE A 119 12.87 15.74 8.19
C ILE A 119 12.83 17.15 8.78
N ASN A 120 12.05 17.40 9.82
CA ASN A 120 11.94 18.72 10.44
C ASN A 120 13.27 19.19 11.04
N GLU A 121 14.05 18.29 11.66
CA GLU A 121 15.39 18.60 12.17
C GLU A 121 16.34 19.03 11.05
N GLN A 122 16.22 18.44 9.87
CA GLN A 122 17.09 18.77 8.73
C GLN A 122 16.68 20.07 8.02
N ILE A 123 15.39 20.25 7.73
CA ILE A 123 14.91 21.35 6.88
C ILE A 123 14.11 22.43 7.62
N ASN A 124 14.03 22.33 8.96
CA ASN A 124 13.32 23.23 9.87
C ASN A 124 11.83 23.45 9.52
N ARG A 125 11.17 22.40 9.03
CA ARG A 125 9.73 22.37 8.72
C ARG A 125 9.23 20.94 8.56
N TYR A 126 7.95 20.72 8.89
CA TYR A 126 7.28 19.44 8.63
C TYR A 126 6.86 19.31 7.16
N PRO A 127 7.07 18.13 6.52
CA PRO A 127 6.54 17.87 5.19
C PRO A 127 5.01 17.71 5.22
N ARG A 128 4.35 17.93 4.09
CA ARG A 128 2.96 17.53 3.89
C ARG A 128 2.90 16.02 3.66
N VAL A 129 2.00 15.33 4.33
CA VAL A 129 1.94 13.87 4.36
C VAL A 129 0.73 13.35 3.58
N ILE A 130 0.99 12.34 2.74
CA ILE A 130 -0.05 11.49 2.16
C ILE A 130 0.17 10.07 2.65
N LEU A 131 -0.82 9.51 3.35
CA LEU A 131 -0.75 8.13 3.82
C LEU A 131 -1.41 7.19 2.81
N VAL A 132 -0.68 6.19 2.34
CA VAL A 132 -1.15 5.23 1.34
C VAL A 132 -1.13 3.85 1.95
N GLY A 133 -2.29 3.19 1.97
CA GLY A 133 -2.42 1.85 2.52
C GLY A 133 -3.02 0.89 1.49
N HIS A 134 -2.48 -0.32 1.40
CA HIS A 134 -3.04 -1.40 0.58
C HIS A 134 -3.69 -2.48 1.45
N SER A 135 -4.92 -2.90 1.13
CA SER A 135 -5.62 -3.99 1.83
C SER A 135 -5.59 -3.80 3.37
N LEU A 136 -4.94 -4.68 4.15
CA LEU A 136 -4.76 -4.47 5.59
C LEU A 136 -4.10 -3.11 5.92
N GLY A 137 -3.11 -2.70 5.13
CA GLY A 137 -2.45 -1.40 5.27
C GLY A 137 -3.39 -0.22 5.08
N ALA A 138 -4.47 -0.36 4.29
CA ALA A 138 -5.50 0.67 4.15
C ALA A 138 -6.30 0.83 5.45
N ALA A 139 -6.68 -0.27 6.09
CA ALA A 139 -7.36 -0.24 7.38
C ALA A 139 -6.49 0.40 8.47
N ILE A 140 -5.20 0.05 8.50
CA ILE A 140 -4.22 0.66 9.40
C ILE A 140 -4.13 2.16 9.12
N ALA A 141 -3.97 2.57 7.86
CA ALA A 141 -3.88 3.97 7.48
C ALA A 141 -5.12 4.78 7.90
N ILE A 142 -6.32 4.23 7.75
CA ILE A 142 -7.56 4.87 8.23
C ILE A 142 -7.52 5.06 9.74
N LYS A 143 -7.17 4.02 10.52
CA LYS A 143 -7.07 4.11 11.98
C LYS A 143 -6.00 5.10 12.43
N VAL A 144 -4.86 5.17 11.73
CA VAL A 144 -3.79 6.14 12.00
C VAL A 144 -4.36 7.56 11.87
N VAL A 145 -4.99 7.90 10.75
CA VAL A 145 -5.56 9.24 10.50
C VAL A 145 -6.64 9.59 11.53
N ASP A 146 -7.49 8.63 11.90
CA ASP A 146 -8.52 8.79 12.93
C ASP A 146 -7.94 9.10 14.32
N GLN A 147 -6.78 8.55 14.67
CA GLN A 147 -6.19 8.69 16.01
C GLN A 147 -5.35 9.94 16.24
N ILE A 148 -4.63 10.46 15.23
CA ILE A 148 -3.57 11.45 15.48
C ILE A 148 -3.84 12.86 14.97
N ASN A 149 -4.92 13.08 14.20
CA ASN A 149 -5.35 14.38 13.67
C ASN A 149 -4.22 15.42 13.43
N LEU A 150 -3.16 15.00 12.72
CA LEU A 150 -2.02 15.87 12.43
C LEU A 150 -2.35 16.75 11.24
N SER A 151 -2.18 18.07 11.39
CA SER A 151 -2.45 19.05 10.34
C SER A 151 -1.56 18.88 9.10
N CYS A 152 -0.41 18.21 9.22
CA CYS A 152 0.46 17.91 8.10
C CYS A 152 -0.09 16.80 7.19
N ILE A 153 -1.04 15.97 7.64
CA ILE A 153 -1.68 14.96 6.79
C ILE A 153 -2.68 15.64 5.87
N ILE A 154 -2.34 15.73 4.59
CA ILE A 154 -3.14 16.39 3.56
C ILE A 154 -4.01 15.42 2.75
N GLY A 155 -3.77 14.11 2.89
CA GLY A 155 -4.53 13.11 2.15
C GLY A 155 -4.28 11.68 2.61
N MET A 156 -5.21 10.79 2.26
CA MET A 156 -5.12 9.36 2.49
C MET A 156 -5.63 8.60 1.27
N ILE A 157 -4.93 7.53 0.89
CA ILE A 157 -5.27 6.68 -0.25
C ILE A 157 -5.43 5.24 0.25
N ALA A 158 -6.63 4.68 0.08
CA ALA A 158 -6.92 3.28 0.32
C ALA A 158 -6.88 2.51 -1.00
N ILE A 159 -6.00 1.52 -1.13
CA ILE A 159 -5.89 0.66 -2.31
C ILE A 159 -6.52 -0.70 -2.01
N ASP A 160 -7.49 -1.07 -2.83
CA ASP A 160 -8.19 -2.35 -2.81
C ASP A 160 -8.71 -2.74 -1.41
N PHE A 161 -9.45 -1.81 -0.82
CA PHE A 161 -10.07 -1.94 0.49
C PHE A 161 -11.50 -1.42 0.48
N SER A 162 -12.39 -2.14 1.16
CA SER A 162 -13.81 -1.87 1.29
C SER A 162 -14.31 -2.32 2.66
N GLU A 163 -15.49 -1.84 3.05
CA GLU A 163 -16.19 -2.26 4.26
C GLU A 163 -16.53 -3.77 4.26
N GLU A 164 -16.66 -4.39 3.09
CA GLU A 164 -16.86 -5.84 2.96
C GLU A 164 -15.62 -6.63 3.36
N ASN A 165 -14.41 -6.10 3.11
CA ASN A 165 -13.15 -6.79 3.43
C ASN A 165 -12.96 -7.01 4.94
N VAL A 166 -13.72 -6.28 5.75
CA VAL A 166 -13.75 -6.35 7.21
C VAL A 166 -14.99 -7.08 7.74
N SER A 167 -15.78 -7.73 6.88
CA SER A 167 -16.94 -8.52 7.29
C SER A 167 -16.57 -9.96 7.67
N ALA A 168 -17.32 -10.54 8.61
CA ALA A 168 -17.16 -11.94 9.02
C ALA A 168 -17.35 -12.94 7.85
N ASN A 169 -18.18 -12.59 6.87
CA ASN A 169 -18.42 -13.42 5.68
C ASN A 169 -17.23 -13.38 4.71
N TYR A 170 -16.64 -12.21 4.50
CA TYR A 170 -15.43 -12.08 3.70
C TYR A 170 -14.24 -12.83 4.33
N PHE A 171 -14.15 -12.82 5.65
CA PHE A 171 -13.11 -13.56 6.37
C PHE A 171 -13.15 -15.07 6.06
N LYS A 172 -14.34 -15.69 6.00
CA LYS A 172 -14.48 -17.13 5.65
C LYS A 172 -13.93 -17.46 4.26
N ASN A 173 -14.24 -16.64 3.25
CA ASN A 173 -13.72 -16.83 1.89
C ASN A 173 -12.21 -16.57 1.82
N THR A 174 -11.73 -15.59 2.59
CA THR A 174 -10.30 -15.29 2.71
C THR A 174 -9.53 -16.47 3.32
N LEU A 175 -10.10 -17.15 4.32
CA LEU A 175 -9.47 -18.34 4.92
C LEU A 175 -9.26 -19.47 3.90
N ASN A 176 -10.21 -19.69 2.99
CA ASN A 176 -10.02 -20.68 1.91
C ASN A 176 -8.87 -20.31 0.98
N ALA A 177 -8.76 -19.03 0.59
CA ALA A 177 -7.65 -18.56 -0.23
C ALA A 177 -6.29 -18.57 0.50
N VAL A 178 -6.30 -18.36 1.82
CA VAL A 178 -5.12 -18.47 2.70
C VAL A 178 -4.67 -19.92 2.83
N ASN A 179 -5.61 -20.86 2.87
CA ASN A 179 -5.30 -22.29 2.96
C ASN A 179 -4.60 -22.85 1.73
N GLN A 180 -4.80 -22.23 0.56
CA GLN A 180 -4.14 -22.59 -0.69
C GLN A 180 -2.70 -22.06 -0.81
N ILE A 181 -2.23 -21.23 0.13
CA ILE A 181 -0.87 -20.70 0.13
C ILE A 181 0.09 -21.84 0.58
N PRO A 182 1.10 -22.20 -0.23
CA PRO A 182 2.11 -23.18 0.15
C PRO A 182 2.84 -22.76 1.41
N GLU A 183 3.13 -23.70 2.30
CA GLU A 183 3.82 -23.41 3.57
C GLU A 183 5.31 -23.12 3.37
N SER A 184 5.90 -23.70 2.32
CA SER A 184 7.29 -23.51 1.96
C SER A 184 7.54 -23.73 0.46
N PHE A 185 8.72 -23.32 0.01
CA PHE A 185 9.24 -23.49 -1.33
C PHE A 185 10.67 -24.03 -1.27
N ASN A 186 11.10 -24.74 -2.32
CA ASN A 186 12.50 -25.22 -2.39
C ASN A 186 13.45 -24.07 -2.75
N THR A 187 13.00 -23.15 -3.61
CA THR A 187 13.76 -21.96 -4.03
C THR A 187 12.90 -20.70 -3.98
N ILE A 188 13.55 -19.54 -3.99
CA ILE A 188 12.86 -18.24 -4.15
C ILE A 188 12.16 -18.17 -5.52
N ASP A 189 12.79 -18.71 -6.58
CA ASP A 189 12.20 -18.72 -7.92
C ASP A 189 10.90 -19.52 -7.98
N ASP A 190 10.77 -20.64 -7.24
CA ASP A 190 9.51 -21.37 -7.12
C ASP A 190 8.40 -20.51 -6.51
N ALA A 191 8.73 -19.71 -5.50
CA ALA A 191 7.78 -18.79 -4.87
C ALA A 191 7.36 -17.66 -5.82
N ILE A 192 8.32 -17.08 -6.55
CA ILE A 192 8.07 -16.06 -7.57
C ILE A 192 7.16 -16.64 -8.66
N GLU A 193 7.47 -17.83 -9.16
CA GLU A 193 6.70 -18.48 -10.21
C GLU A 193 5.28 -18.79 -9.72
N TRP A 194 5.12 -19.26 -8.49
CA TRP A 194 3.81 -19.50 -7.89
C TRP A 194 2.98 -18.22 -7.76
N MET A 195 3.58 -17.11 -7.30
CA MET A 195 2.88 -15.82 -7.17
C MET A 195 2.38 -15.28 -8.52
N VAL A 196 3.12 -15.51 -9.60
CA VAL A 196 2.74 -15.10 -10.95
C VAL A 196 1.70 -16.06 -11.55
N LYS A 197 1.92 -17.38 -11.45
CA LYS A 197 0.99 -18.42 -11.97
C LYS A 197 -0.39 -18.32 -11.32
N THR A 198 -0.44 -18.01 -10.03
CA THR A 198 -1.70 -17.82 -9.28
C THR A 198 -2.31 -16.43 -9.46
N GLN A 199 -1.72 -15.58 -10.30
CA GLN A 199 -2.16 -14.21 -10.58
C GLN A 199 -2.28 -13.34 -9.31
N ARG A 200 -1.50 -13.63 -8.27
CA ARG A 200 -1.40 -12.75 -7.10
C ARG A 200 -0.61 -11.50 -7.46
N ILE A 201 0.50 -11.67 -8.16
CA ILE A 201 1.30 -10.59 -8.76
C ILE A 201 1.23 -10.71 -10.28
N SER A 202 1.00 -9.59 -10.97
CA SER A 202 0.74 -9.62 -12.42
C SER A 202 1.98 -9.79 -13.30
N THR A 203 3.19 -9.49 -12.79
CA THR A 203 4.43 -9.59 -13.57
C THR A 203 5.57 -10.25 -12.78
N ALA A 204 6.44 -10.96 -13.50
CA ALA A 204 7.64 -11.56 -12.93
C ALA A 204 8.64 -10.51 -12.41
N GLU A 205 8.78 -9.36 -13.09
CA GLU A 205 9.61 -8.24 -12.63
C GLU A 205 9.18 -7.77 -11.23
N ALA A 206 7.88 -7.56 -11.03
CA ALA A 206 7.38 -7.09 -9.75
C ALA A 206 7.43 -8.18 -8.66
N ALA A 207 7.29 -9.45 -9.04
CA ALA A 207 7.46 -10.57 -8.12
C ALA A 207 8.94 -10.72 -7.69
N ARG A 208 9.90 -10.53 -8.61
CA ARG A 208 11.34 -10.62 -8.33
C ARG A 208 11.83 -9.60 -7.30
N ILE A 209 11.29 -8.39 -7.29
CA ILE A 209 11.62 -7.39 -6.26
C ILE A 209 10.87 -7.62 -4.95
N SER A 210 9.59 -8.01 -5.00
CA SER A 210 8.74 -8.00 -3.81
C SER A 210 8.74 -9.31 -3.01
N VAL A 211 8.80 -10.46 -3.68
CA VAL A 211 8.65 -11.79 -3.05
C VAL A 211 9.83 -12.19 -2.15
N PRO A 212 11.11 -11.98 -2.53
CA PRO A 212 12.23 -12.46 -1.71
C PRO A 212 12.19 -11.95 -0.26
N SER A 213 11.84 -10.67 -0.08
CA SER A 213 11.74 -10.03 1.23
C SER A 213 10.64 -10.61 2.14
N GLN A 214 9.70 -11.38 1.59
CA GLN A 214 8.60 -12.03 2.31
C GLN A 214 8.97 -13.43 2.82
N LEU A 215 10.13 -13.95 2.41
CA LEU A 215 10.58 -15.30 2.70
C LEU A 215 11.81 -15.29 3.61
N ILE A 216 12.01 -16.38 4.33
CA ILE A 216 13.19 -16.68 5.13
C ILE A 216 13.62 -18.11 4.88
N GLN A 217 14.93 -18.33 4.78
CA GLN A 217 15.46 -19.68 4.66
C GLN A 217 15.51 -20.34 6.03
N ASP A 218 14.86 -21.49 6.15
CA ASP A 218 14.83 -22.29 7.38
C ASP A 218 14.93 -23.77 7.04
N SER A 219 15.94 -24.44 7.58
CA SER A 219 16.15 -25.89 7.42
C SER A 219 16.22 -26.34 5.95
N GLY A 220 16.85 -25.52 5.10
CA GLY A 220 17.05 -25.83 3.67
C GLY A 220 15.86 -25.52 2.75
N VAL A 221 14.74 -25.03 3.29
CA VAL A 221 13.58 -24.57 2.51
C VAL A 221 13.30 -23.09 2.77
N TRP A 222 12.54 -22.45 1.89
CA TRP A 222 12.09 -21.08 2.04
C TRP A 222 10.67 -21.05 2.61
N ARG A 223 10.49 -20.41 3.77
CA ARG A 223 9.20 -20.23 4.43
C ARG A 223 8.78 -18.77 4.40
N TRP A 224 7.49 -18.51 4.46
CA TRP A 224 6.98 -17.16 4.65
C TRP A 224 7.39 -16.63 6.03
N LYS A 225 7.95 -15.43 6.06
CA LYS A 225 8.20 -14.68 7.29
C LYS A 225 6.86 -14.52 8.03
N CYS A 226 5.90 -13.84 7.41
CA CYS A 226 4.54 -13.73 7.94
C CYS A 226 3.60 -14.62 7.13
N HIS A 227 3.49 -15.90 7.50
CA HIS A 227 2.57 -16.80 6.81
C HIS A 227 1.11 -16.43 7.13
N PRO A 228 0.25 -16.22 6.11
CA PRO A 228 -1.08 -15.72 6.40
C PRO A 228 -1.97 -16.61 7.31
N LYS A 229 -1.84 -17.92 7.21
CA LYS A 229 -2.46 -18.88 8.15
C LYS A 229 -2.20 -18.54 9.63
N ASP A 230 -0.97 -18.18 10.01
CA ASP A 230 -0.56 -18.11 11.42
C ASP A 230 -1.13 -16.89 12.15
N THR A 231 -1.40 -15.85 11.38
CA THR A 231 -1.71 -14.51 11.87
C THR A 231 -3.13 -14.06 11.55
N SER A 232 -3.84 -14.80 10.70
CA SER A 232 -5.21 -14.48 10.26
C SER A 232 -6.16 -14.15 11.41
N ARG A 233 -5.99 -14.82 12.54
CA ARG A 233 -6.69 -14.56 13.81
C ARG A 233 -6.44 -13.17 14.43
N PHE A 234 -5.41 -12.44 13.99
CA PHE A 234 -5.00 -11.14 14.52
C PHE A 234 -5.23 -9.98 13.55
N TRP A 235 -5.67 -10.23 12.31
CA TRP A 235 -5.76 -9.26 11.20
C TRP A 235 -6.86 -8.20 11.32
N ILE A 236 -7.13 -7.74 12.53
CA ILE A 236 -8.21 -6.82 12.91
C ILE A 236 -9.45 -7.60 13.36
N ASP A 237 -9.93 -7.26 14.56
CA ASP A 237 -11.32 -7.42 14.96
C ASP A 237 -12.17 -6.43 14.16
N ALA A 238 -12.41 -6.83 12.92
CA ALA A 238 -12.90 -6.02 11.81
C ALA A 238 -14.32 -5.47 12.03
N HIS A 239 -15.01 -6.00 13.04
CA HIS A 239 -16.29 -5.50 13.56
C HIS A 239 -16.22 -4.07 14.12
N THR A 240 -15.02 -3.54 14.42
CA THR A 240 -14.85 -2.27 15.15
C THR A 240 -14.62 -1.02 14.30
N MET A 241 -14.38 -1.12 12.98
CA MET A 241 -14.08 0.08 12.18
C MET A 241 -15.31 0.93 11.82
N GLY A 242 -16.53 0.35 11.84
CA GLY A 242 -17.78 1.11 11.63
C GLY A 242 -17.87 1.87 10.30
N LEU A 243 -17.05 1.52 9.30
CA LEU A 243 -16.93 2.27 8.05
C LEU A 243 -18.16 2.10 7.17
N LYS A 244 -18.57 3.21 6.54
CA LYS A 244 -19.65 3.26 5.54
C LYS A 244 -19.11 3.89 4.27
N LEU A 245 -18.13 3.24 3.65
CA LEU A 245 -17.41 3.72 2.47
C LEU A 245 -18.37 3.89 1.29
N VAL A 246 -19.28 2.95 1.04
CA VAL A 246 -20.25 3.07 -0.07
C VAL A 246 -21.12 4.31 0.11
N ARG A 247 -21.71 4.48 1.31
CA ARG A 247 -22.51 5.67 1.63
C ARG A 247 -21.67 6.94 1.55
N GLY A 248 -20.44 6.92 2.04
CA GLY A 248 -19.52 8.05 2.00
C GLY A 248 -19.20 8.49 0.57
N HIS A 249 -18.97 7.53 -0.33
CA HIS A 249 -18.75 7.80 -1.74
C HIS A 249 -19.98 8.43 -2.40
N MET A 250 -21.16 7.85 -2.18
CA MET A 250 -22.43 8.37 -2.71
C MET A 250 -22.76 9.78 -2.19
N GLN A 251 -22.23 10.15 -1.02
CA GLN A 251 -22.33 11.49 -0.44
C GLN A 251 -21.22 12.45 -0.91
N GLY A 252 -20.32 12.03 -1.79
CA GLY A 252 -19.21 12.84 -2.30
C GLY A 252 -18.11 13.11 -1.28
N LYS A 253 -17.97 12.27 -0.23
CA LYS A 253 -16.96 12.47 0.83
C LYS A 253 -15.54 12.12 0.41
N PHE A 254 -15.36 11.31 -0.63
CA PHE A 254 -14.06 10.93 -1.17
C PHE A 254 -14.17 10.52 -2.64
N GLN A 255 -13.03 10.54 -3.33
CA GLN A 255 -12.91 10.12 -4.72
C GLN A 255 -12.65 8.60 -4.81
N LEU A 256 -13.31 7.94 -5.76
CA LEU A 256 -13.11 6.53 -6.06
C LEU A 256 -12.62 6.39 -7.50
N ILE A 257 -11.50 5.67 -7.68
CA ILE A 257 -10.92 5.38 -9.00
C ILE A 257 -10.93 3.86 -9.20
N LEU A 258 -11.53 3.41 -10.30
CA LEU A 258 -11.58 2.01 -10.70
C LEU A 258 -10.48 1.71 -11.72
N LEU A 259 -9.56 0.82 -11.36
CA LEU A 259 -8.48 0.36 -12.22
C LEU A 259 -8.78 -1.06 -12.72
N LYS A 260 -9.36 -1.17 -13.91
CA LYS A 260 -9.70 -2.47 -14.51
C LYS A 260 -8.45 -3.21 -14.98
N GLY A 261 -8.45 -4.54 -14.81
CA GLY A 261 -7.40 -5.41 -15.34
C GLY A 261 -6.19 -5.55 -14.42
N PHE A 262 -6.33 -5.17 -13.15
CA PHE A 262 -5.36 -5.43 -12.09
C PHE A 262 -5.86 -6.55 -11.18
N THR A 263 -4.90 -7.21 -10.55
CA THR A 263 -5.14 -8.17 -9.46
C THR A 263 -5.25 -7.42 -8.14
N HIS A 264 -5.37 -8.14 -7.02
CA HIS A 264 -5.41 -7.54 -5.67
C HIS A 264 -4.21 -6.62 -5.37
N LEU A 265 -3.06 -6.88 -5.98
CA LEU A 265 -1.82 -6.15 -5.77
C LEU A 265 -1.61 -5.04 -6.82
N ILE A 266 -2.58 -4.12 -6.89
CA ILE A 266 -2.64 -3.04 -7.89
C ILE A 266 -1.32 -2.23 -7.91
N HIS A 267 -0.78 -1.89 -6.75
CA HIS A 267 0.41 -1.04 -6.57
C HIS A 267 1.74 -1.74 -6.88
N VAL A 268 1.75 -3.06 -7.00
CA VAL A 268 2.96 -3.85 -7.31
C VAL A 268 3.25 -3.80 -8.81
N CYS A 269 2.24 -3.55 -9.64
CA CYS A 269 2.25 -3.81 -11.07
C CYS A 269 2.68 -2.60 -11.90
N ARG A 270 3.74 -2.76 -12.71
CA ARG A 270 4.17 -1.77 -13.71
C ARG A 270 3.43 -1.96 -15.03
N ARG A 271 2.12 -1.77 -15.07
CA ARG A 271 1.45 -1.54 -16.37
C ARG A 271 1.55 -0.05 -16.67
N LYS A 272 2.15 0.30 -17.82
CA LYS A 272 2.00 1.67 -18.36
C LYS A 272 0.51 1.94 -18.42
N PHE A 273 0.03 2.91 -17.64
CA PHE A 273 -1.27 3.49 -17.89
C PHE A 273 -1.19 4.01 -19.32
N TYR A 274 -1.91 3.37 -20.25
CA TYR A 274 -2.18 4.04 -21.51
C TYR A 274 -2.86 5.35 -21.12
N ASN A 275 -2.22 6.46 -21.47
CA ASN A 275 -2.71 7.79 -21.18
C ASN A 275 -4.22 7.84 -21.44
N PHE A 276 -5.02 8.11 -20.41
CA PHE A 276 -6.39 8.59 -20.57
C PHE A 276 -6.38 10.07 -21.05
N SER A 277 -5.47 10.41 -21.97
CA SER A 277 -5.53 11.64 -22.74
C SER A 277 -6.30 11.34 -24.03
N GLY A 278 -7.60 11.65 -23.97
CA GLY A 278 -8.64 11.57 -25.00
C GLY A 278 -8.28 11.16 -26.43
N ARG A 279 -8.96 10.11 -26.89
CA ARG A 279 -9.74 10.07 -28.14
C ARG A 279 -10.66 8.84 -28.06
N TYR A 280 -11.95 9.07 -27.85
CA TYR A 280 -12.96 8.05 -28.13
C TYR A 280 -12.89 7.74 -29.64
N PRO A 281 -12.83 6.46 -30.06
CA PRO A 281 -13.10 6.12 -31.44
C PRO A 281 -14.53 6.55 -31.76
N ASN A 282 -14.70 7.30 -32.86
CA ASN A 282 -16.00 7.62 -33.41
C ASN A 282 -16.71 6.32 -33.82
N GLU A 283 -17.55 5.78 -32.94
CA GLU A 283 -18.58 4.80 -33.31
C GLU A 283 -19.91 5.23 -32.70
N SER A 284 -20.77 5.73 -33.60
CA SER A 284 -22.25 5.78 -33.56
C SER A 284 -22.95 5.89 -32.21
N VAL A 285 -23.36 7.11 -31.90
CA VAL A 285 -24.67 7.55 -31.35
C VAL A 285 -25.42 6.54 -30.46
N GLY A 286 -25.26 6.71 -29.15
CA GLY A 286 -26.24 6.32 -28.14
C GLY A 286 -26.44 7.51 -27.18
N ASN A 287 -27.66 8.05 -27.15
CA ASN A 287 -28.02 9.25 -26.40
C ASN A 287 -27.69 9.14 -24.89
N TYR A 288 -26.79 10.00 -24.40
CA TYR A 288 -26.62 10.25 -22.97
C TYR A 288 -27.27 11.59 -22.62
N HIS A 289 -28.32 11.55 -21.79
CA HIS A 289 -28.88 12.75 -21.17
C HIS A 289 -28.00 13.16 -19.98
N LYS A 290 -27.41 14.36 -20.06
CA LYS A 290 -26.84 15.06 -18.89
C LYS A 290 -27.98 15.58 -18.02
N VAL A 291 -28.08 15.11 -16.78
CA VAL A 291 -28.94 15.73 -15.76
C VAL A 291 -28.08 16.68 -14.94
N ASN A 292 -28.32 17.99 -15.08
CA ASN A 292 -27.72 19.00 -14.22
C ASN A 292 -28.50 19.16 -12.91
N LYS A 293 -27.82 19.67 -11.88
CA LYS A 293 -28.21 19.75 -10.45
C LYS A 293 -29.51 20.51 -10.10
N THR A 294 -30.35 20.86 -11.06
CA THR A 294 -31.64 21.54 -10.82
C THR A 294 -32.86 20.79 -11.37
N GLY A 295 -32.70 19.59 -11.94
CA GLY A 295 -33.83 18.68 -12.18
C GLY A 295 -34.81 19.06 -13.30
N HIS A 296 -34.44 19.96 -14.23
CA HIS A 296 -35.24 20.21 -15.43
C HIS A 296 -34.62 19.55 -16.68
N ILE A 297 -35.47 18.87 -17.45
CA ILE A 297 -35.18 18.26 -18.74
C ILE A 297 -35.65 19.25 -19.81
N ASP A 298 -34.73 19.80 -20.61
CA ASP A 298 -35.09 20.59 -21.79
C ASP A 298 -35.44 19.67 -22.95
N GLU A 299 -36.71 19.62 -23.34
CA GLU A 299 -37.18 19.01 -24.59
C GLU A 299 -37.07 20.04 -25.72
N ASN A 300 -36.08 19.89 -26.61
CA ASN A 300 -36.05 20.64 -27.86
C ASN A 300 -36.53 19.77 -29.02
N HIS A 301 -37.72 20.14 -29.52
CA HIS A 301 -38.27 19.76 -30.81
C HIS A 301 -37.29 20.05 -31.96
N THR A 302 -37.12 19.08 -32.85
CA THR A 302 -36.67 19.31 -34.23
C THR A 302 -37.78 18.85 -35.16
N ARG A 303 -38.34 19.79 -35.94
CA ARG A 303 -39.13 19.50 -37.14
C ARG A 303 -38.17 19.31 -38.30
N GLU A 304 -38.37 18.23 -39.03
CA GLU A 304 -37.68 17.86 -40.26
C GLU A 304 -38.06 18.80 -41.43
N SER A 305 -37.10 18.94 -42.34
CA SER A 305 -37.33 19.09 -43.79
C SER A 305 -36.77 17.85 -44.48
#